data_AF-A0A917YNP6-F1
#
_entry.id   AF-A0A917YNP6-F1
#
_cell.length_a   1.000
_cell.length_b   1.000
_cell.length_c   1.000
_cell.angle_alpha   90.00
_cell.angle_beta   90.00
_cell.angle_gamma   90.00
#
_symmetry.space_group_name_H-M   'P 1'
#
loop_
_entity.id
_entity.type
_entity.pdbx_description
1 polymer ?
#
loop_
_entity_poly.entity_id
_entity_poly.type
_entity_poly.pdbx_seq_one_letter_code
_entity_poly.pdbx_strand_id
1 'polypeptide(L)'
;MAGELETRWNRALTQAATVEARIAEHDAAAPGSSSLAALDTTKIGTNLRAVWAAPTTDARLKKRIVRTVIQEVVADLDDTASEIVLLVHWIGGAHTELRLTKRRRGQRNSTASETIAAVRQLVLIASDDLIAGILNRNGLLTGHGNRWTRERVTSLRSHHKIPVFRPAPDGIEPWLNLTDAARLLGVSAKNLRIAAETRVVKGDHPLPDGPWLFSRSELAPPQAQHVAFEAKQRAKHPAGPYPDQKSLFPSTTQRDGCYAAAL
;
A
#
# COMPACT_ATOMS: atom_id res chain seq x y z
N MET A 1 -12.26 56.67 -8.28
CA MET A 1 -12.68 55.36 -8.84
C MET A 1 -11.99 54.98 -10.16
N ALA A 2 -11.28 55.87 -10.86
CA ALA A 2 -10.54 55.51 -12.09
C ALA A 2 -9.25 54.71 -11.83
N GLY A 3 -8.47 55.08 -10.81
CA GLY A 3 -7.17 54.45 -10.53
C GLY A 3 -7.23 52.97 -10.15
N GLU A 4 -8.32 52.49 -9.55
CA GLU A 4 -8.46 51.08 -9.18
C GLU A 4 -8.75 50.18 -10.39
N LEU A 5 -9.52 50.69 -11.36
CA LEU A 5 -9.75 50.05 -12.66
C LEU A 5 -8.47 50.00 -13.49
N GLU A 6 -7.73 51.11 -13.53
CA GLU A 6 -6.44 51.19 -14.21
C GLU A 6 -5.42 50.23 -13.59
N THR A 7 -5.35 50.13 -12.27
CA THR A 7 -4.46 49.20 -11.57
C THR A 7 -4.82 47.74 -11.86
N ARG A 8 -6.12 47.40 -11.90
CA ARG A 8 -6.59 46.04 -12.21
C ARG A 8 -6.32 45.69 -13.68
N TRP A 9 -6.49 46.64 -14.58
CA TRP A 9 -6.26 46.45 -16.00
C TRP A 9 -4.77 46.29 -16.32
N ASN A 10 -3.91 47.14 -15.74
CA ASN A 10 -2.46 47.01 -15.84
C ASN A 10 -1.99 45.64 -15.31
N ARG A 11 -2.54 45.17 -14.18
CA ARG A 11 -2.23 43.83 -13.65
C ARG A 11 -2.62 42.70 -14.62
N ALA A 12 -3.79 42.79 -15.25
CA ALA A 12 -4.24 41.80 -16.23
C ALA A 12 -3.34 41.80 -17.49
N LEU A 13 -2.94 42.98 -17.98
CA LEU A 13 -2.01 43.11 -19.10
C LEU A 13 -0.62 42.54 -18.77
N THR A 14 -0.09 42.82 -17.58
CA THR A 14 1.19 42.21 -17.14
C THR A 14 1.09 40.68 -17.08
N GLN A 15 -0.03 40.15 -16.58
CA GLN A 15 -0.24 38.70 -16.52
C GLN A 15 -0.33 38.07 -17.91
N ALA A 16 -1.09 38.68 -18.83
CA ALA A 16 -1.19 38.22 -20.21
C ALA A 16 0.18 38.20 -20.89
N ALA A 17 0.93 39.30 -20.83
CA ALA A 17 2.29 39.38 -21.39
C ALA A 17 3.25 38.35 -20.79
N THR A 18 3.11 38.03 -19.50
CA THR A 18 3.93 36.99 -18.84
C THR A 18 3.59 35.60 -19.37
N VAL A 19 2.30 35.31 -19.60
CA VAL A 19 1.87 34.01 -20.15
C VAL A 19 2.29 33.88 -21.62
N GLU A 20 2.10 34.92 -22.42
CA GLU A 20 2.53 34.97 -23.82
C GLU A 20 4.05 34.75 -23.95
N ALA A 21 4.86 35.41 -23.11
CA ALA A 21 6.30 35.21 -23.09
C ALA A 21 6.71 33.76 -22.75
N ARG A 22 6.00 33.12 -21.81
CA ARG A 22 6.22 31.70 -21.47
C ARG A 22 5.84 30.75 -22.60
N ILE A 23 4.77 31.04 -23.33
CA ILE A 23 4.38 30.28 -24.52
C ILE A 23 5.46 30.43 -25.60
N ALA A 24 5.89 31.65 -25.89
CA ALA A 24 6.93 31.91 -26.89
C ALA A 24 8.28 31.24 -26.52
N GLU A 25 8.67 31.24 -25.25
CA GLU A 25 9.85 30.52 -24.77
C GLU A 25 9.70 29.00 -24.94
N HIS A 26 8.52 28.45 -24.65
CA HIS A 26 8.23 27.03 -24.85
C HIS A 26 8.28 26.65 -26.34
N ASP A 27 7.67 27.44 -27.22
CA ASP A 27 7.66 27.23 -28.66
C ASP A 27 9.06 27.32 -29.26
N ALA A 28 9.89 28.25 -28.76
CA ALA A 28 11.29 28.39 -29.17
C ALA A 28 12.18 27.25 -28.66
N ALA A 29 11.87 26.68 -27.50
CA ALA A 29 12.58 25.54 -26.92
C ALA A 29 12.10 24.18 -27.46
N ALA A 30 10.90 24.13 -28.05
CA ALA A 30 10.39 22.94 -28.70
C ALA A 30 11.29 22.62 -29.91
N PRO A 31 11.84 21.40 -30.02
CA PRO A 31 12.60 21.02 -31.20
C PRO A 31 11.66 21.17 -32.40
N GLY A 32 12.03 22.04 -33.35
CA GLY A 32 11.25 22.28 -34.56
C GLY A 32 10.81 20.95 -35.15
N SER A 33 9.51 20.83 -35.45
CA SER A 33 8.89 19.60 -35.95
C SER A 33 9.86 18.98 -36.95
N SER A 34 10.40 17.79 -36.64
CA SER A 34 11.36 17.18 -37.55
C SER A 34 10.67 17.10 -38.90
N SER A 35 11.21 17.82 -39.88
CA SER A 35 10.64 17.81 -41.21
C SER A 35 10.83 16.38 -41.72
N LEU A 36 9.82 15.53 -41.51
CA LEU A 36 9.64 14.26 -42.19
C LEU A 36 9.32 14.51 -43.66
N ALA A 37 10.04 15.46 -44.29
CA ALA A 37 9.92 15.83 -45.68
C ALA A 37 10.43 14.72 -46.63
N ALA A 38 10.73 13.52 -46.12
CA ALA A 38 11.23 12.41 -46.94
C ALA A 38 10.80 11.01 -46.46
N LEU A 39 9.81 10.89 -45.57
CA LEU A 39 9.16 9.59 -45.34
C LEU A 39 7.74 9.73 -45.85
N ASP A 40 7.36 8.89 -46.83
CA ASP A 40 5.98 8.74 -47.31
C ASP A 40 5.08 8.35 -46.13
N THR A 41 4.64 9.35 -45.37
CA THR A 41 3.72 9.20 -44.23
C THR A 41 2.40 8.58 -44.68
N THR A 42 2.04 8.77 -45.95
CA THR A 42 0.95 8.09 -46.66
C THR A 42 1.10 6.57 -46.71
N LYS A 43 2.30 6.04 -47.02
CA LYS A 43 2.54 4.58 -47.03
C LYS A 43 2.51 3.99 -45.63
N ILE A 44 3.03 4.71 -44.63
CA ILE A 44 2.94 4.31 -43.22
C ILE A 44 1.49 4.33 -42.76
N GLY A 45 0.73 5.38 -43.07
CA GLY A 45 -0.67 5.51 -42.69
C GLY A 45 -1.53 4.34 -43.19
N THR A 46 -1.31 3.91 -44.43
CA THR A 46 -2.07 2.80 -45.04
C THR A 46 -1.74 1.43 -44.41
N ASN A 47 -0.50 1.24 -43.92
CA ASN A 47 -0.02 -0.03 -43.36
C ASN A 47 0.21 -0.01 -41.84
N LEU A 48 -0.16 1.06 -41.14
CA LEU A 48 0.17 1.28 -39.73
C LEU A 48 -0.33 0.14 -38.83
N ARG A 49 -1.55 -0.35 -39.08
CA ARG A 49 -2.13 -1.46 -38.32
C ARG A 49 -1.29 -2.74 -38.45
N ALA A 50 -0.84 -3.06 -39.66
CA ALA A 50 -0.01 -4.25 -39.91
C ALA A 50 1.37 -4.10 -39.24
N VAL A 51 2.00 -2.93 -39.36
CA VAL A 51 3.28 -2.63 -38.71
C VAL A 51 3.14 -2.69 -37.18
N TRP A 52 2.08 -2.14 -36.60
CA TRP A 52 1.88 -2.13 -35.15
C TRP A 52 1.68 -3.52 -34.55
N ALA A 53 0.98 -4.40 -35.28
CA ALA A 53 0.66 -5.75 -34.84
C ALA A 53 1.75 -6.78 -35.13
N ALA A 54 2.74 -6.47 -35.99
CA ALA A 54 3.81 -7.39 -36.34
C ALA A 54 4.63 -7.82 -35.11
N PRO A 55 4.95 -9.12 -34.95
CA PRO A 55 5.77 -9.62 -33.83
C PRO A 55 7.18 -9.02 -33.78
N THR A 56 7.69 -8.56 -34.92
CA THR A 56 8.99 -7.89 -35.07
C THR A 56 8.99 -6.45 -34.57
N THR A 57 7.82 -5.88 -34.28
CA THR A 57 7.68 -4.50 -33.81
C THR A 57 7.79 -4.42 -32.30
N ASP A 58 9.01 -4.13 -31.85
CA ASP A 58 9.32 -3.97 -30.44
C ASP A 58 8.73 -2.67 -29.83
N ALA A 59 8.79 -2.57 -28.49
CA ALA A 59 8.27 -1.40 -27.78
C ALA A 59 8.99 -0.10 -28.15
N ARG A 60 10.27 -0.18 -28.56
CA ARG A 60 11.06 0.98 -28.97
C ARG A 60 10.54 1.55 -30.30
N LEU A 61 10.26 0.68 -31.27
CA LEU A 61 9.70 1.07 -32.56
C LEU A 61 8.28 1.61 -32.41
N LYS A 62 7.43 0.96 -31.61
CA LYS A 62 6.08 1.47 -31.27
C LYS A 62 6.14 2.89 -30.69
N LYS A 63 7.03 3.13 -29.73
CA LYS A 63 7.22 4.46 -29.13
C LYS A 63 7.71 5.50 -30.14
N ARG A 64 8.59 5.11 -31.07
CA ARG A 64 9.06 5.99 -32.16
C ARG A 64 7.92 6.36 -33.09
N ILE A 65 7.12 5.40 -33.53
CA ILE A 65 5.94 5.62 -34.38
C ILE A 65 4.98 6.61 -33.70
N VAL A 66 4.62 6.37 -32.43
CA VAL A 66 3.72 7.26 -31.67
C VAL A 66 4.27 8.69 -31.59
N ARG A 67 5.55 8.86 -31.25
CA ARG A 67 6.18 10.18 -31.19
C ARG A 67 6.22 10.88 -32.55
N THR A 68 6.26 10.13 -33.64
CA THR A 68 6.24 10.66 -34.99
C THR A 68 4.86 11.15 -35.42
N VAL A 69 3.77 10.55 -34.96
CA VAL A 69 2.41 10.90 -35.43
C VAL A 69 1.65 11.85 -34.49
N ILE A 70 2.10 11.99 -33.24
CA ILE A 70 1.56 12.98 -32.29
C ILE A 70 2.23 14.33 -32.57
N GLN A 71 1.42 15.34 -32.82
CA GLN A 71 1.84 16.72 -32.96
C GLN A 71 2.04 17.35 -31.59
N GLU A 72 1.03 17.26 -30.73
CA GLU A 72 1.07 17.74 -29.35
C GLU A 72 0.03 17.00 -28.48
N VAL A 73 0.20 17.13 -27.17
CA VAL A 73 -0.79 16.66 -26.20
C VAL A 73 -1.08 17.81 -25.24
N VAL A 74 -2.31 18.32 -25.30
CA VAL A 74 -2.79 19.37 -24.41
C VAL A 74 -3.44 18.71 -23.20
N ALA A 75 -3.04 19.12 -22.00
CA ALA A 75 -3.61 18.64 -20.75
C ALA A 75 -4.41 19.76 -20.08
N ASP A 76 -5.70 19.51 -19.86
CA ASP A 76 -6.60 20.40 -19.14
C ASP A 76 -7.13 19.73 -17.87
N LEU A 77 -7.54 20.55 -16.91
CA LEU A 77 -8.08 20.11 -15.62
C LEU A 77 -9.56 20.47 -15.55
N ASP A 78 -10.41 19.45 -15.55
CA ASP A 78 -11.81 19.62 -15.19
C ASP A 78 -11.95 19.50 -13.67
N ASP A 79 -11.92 20.64 -12.99
CA ASP A 79 -12.10 20.71 -11.54
C ASP A 79 -13.50 20.28 -11.08
N THR A 80 -14.52 20.42 -11.93
CA THR A 80 -15.92 20.08 -11.60
C THR A 80 -16.14 18.57 -11.65
N ALA A 81 -15.63 17.90 -12.69
CA ALA A 81 -15.68 16.45 -12.82
C ALA A 81 -14.56 15.74 -12.04
N SER A 82 -13.56 16.48 -11.54
CA SER A 82 -12.31 15.91 -11.03
C SER A 82 -11.67 14.98 -12.07
N GLU A 83 -11.46 15.49 -13.28
CA GLU A 83 -10.81 14.79 -14.39
C GLU A 83 -9.61 15.58 -14.92
N ILE A 84 -8.64 14.86 -15.47
CA ILE A 84 -7.58 15.37 -16.34
C ILE A 84 -8.03 15.00 -17.74
N VAL A 85 -8.27 16.02 -18.57
CA VAL A 85 -8.67 15.84 -19.96
C VAL A 85 -7.41 15.99 -20.81
N LEU A 86 -6.99 14.90 -21.44
CA LEU A 86 -5.86 14.90 -22.37
C LEU A 86 -6.41 14.94 -23.80
N LEU A 87 -6.08 15.99 -24.53
CA LEU A 87 -6.40 16.12 -25.94
C LEU A 87 -5.14 15.87 -26.77
N VAL A 88 -5.14 14.76 -27.50
CA VAL A 88 -4.03 14.38 -28.40
C VAL A 88 -4.31 14.95 -29.78
N HIS A 89 -3.42 15.82 -30.25
CA HIS A 89 -3.45 16.36 -31.61
C HIS A 89 -2.53 15.51 -32.49
N TRP A 90 -3.09 14.93 -33.54
CA TRP A 90 -2.33 14.12 -34.49
C TRP A 90 -1.91 14.97 -35.69
N ILE A 91 -0.77 14.66 -36.31
CA ILE A 91 -0.24 15.39 -37.49
C ILE A 91 -1.25 15.42 -38.65
N GLY A 92 -2.17 14.46 -38.72
CA GLY A 92 -3.25 14.42 -39.72
C GLY A 92 -4.46 15.31 -39.43
N GLY A 93 -4.42 16.17 -38.40
CA GLY A 93 -5.53 17.05 -37.99
C GLY A 93 -6.64 16.35 -37.20
N ALA A 94 -6.54 15.03 -37.00
CA ALA A 94 -7.43 14.30 -36.10
C ALA A 94 -7.13 14.68 -34.64
N HIS A 95 -8.15 14.55 -33.80
CA HIS A 95 -8.06 14.80 -32.36
C HIS A 95 -8.61 13.61 -31.59
N THR A 96 -7.98 13.24 -30.47
CA THR A 96 -8.49 12.19 -29.58
C THR A 96 -8.47 12.67 -28.15
N GLU A 97 -9.61 12.60 -27.49
CA GLU A 97 -9.77 12.95 -26.09
C GLU A 97 -9.61 11.70 -25.21
N LEU A 98 -8.82 11.83 -24.16
CA LEU A 98 -8.67 10.83 -23.10
C LEU A 98 -8.96 11.49 -21.76
N ARG A 99 -10.02 11.03 -21.10
CA ARG A 99 -10.37 11.47 -19.74
C ARG A 99 -9.77 10.54 -18.71
N LEU A 100 -9.05 11.10 -17.76
CA LEU A 100 -8.47 10.40 -16.63
C LEU A 100 -9.03 10.98 -15.35
N THR A 101 -9.44 10.14 -14.40
CA THR A 101 -9.85 10.64 -13.08
C THR A 101 -8.69 11.38 -12.42
N LYS A 102 -8.90 12.64 -12.05
CA LYS A 102 -7.96 13.44 -11.28
C LYS A 102 -7.84 12.85 -9.88
N ARG A 103 -6.61 12.56 -9.46
CA ARG A 103 -6.35 12.16 -8.07
C ARG A 103 -6.75 13.30 -7.14
N ARG A 104 -7.63 13.00 -6.16
CA ARG A 104 -7.99 13.97 -5.12
C ARG A 104 -6.74 14.39 -4.35
N ARG A 105 -6.60 15.69 -4.09
CA ARG A 105 -5.55 16.22 -3.22
C ARG A 105 -5.67 15.53 -1.85
N GLY A 106 -4.63 14.80 -1.42
CA GLY A 106 -4.63 14.01 -0.17
C GLY A 106 -4.86 12.50 -0.30
N GLN A 107 -5.24 11.99 -1.49
CA GLN A 107 -5.19 10.55 -1.80
C GLN A 107 -3.73 10.12 -2.05
N ARG A 108 -2.94 10.12 -0.98
CA ARG A 108 -1.63 9.46 -0.97
C ARG A 108 -1.89 7.96 -0.80
N ASN A 109 -1.15 7.15 -1.53
CA ASN A 109 -1.00 5.71 -1.31
C ASN A 109 -0.60 5.46 0.16
N SER A 110 -1.58 5.44 1.06
CA SER A 110 -1.37 5.30 2.50
C SER A 110 -1.54 3.85 2.87
N THR A 111 -0.64 3.38 3.73
CA THR A 111 -0.83 2.10 4.41
C THR A 111 -2.13 2.14 5.22
N ALA A 112 -2.88 1.04 5.21
CA ALA A 112 -4.14 0.93 5.95
C ALA A 112 -3.94 1.23 7.45
N SER A 113 -4.92 1.87 8.07
CA SER A 113 -4.90 2.21 9.50
C SER A 113 -4.73 0.98 10.38
N GLU A 114 -5.35 -0.15 10.01
CA GLU A 114 -5.22 -1.45 10.67
C GLU A 114 -3.77 -1.95 10.65
N THR A 115 -3.08 -1.87 9.52
CA THR A 115 -1.66 -2.23 9.42
C THR A 115 -0.79 -1.33 10.29
N ILE A 116 -1.09 -0.03 10.35
CA ILE A 116 -0.37 0.91 11.23
C ILE A 116 -0.60 0.54 12.70
N ALA A 117 -1.84 0.21 13.09
CA ALA A 117 -2.18 -0.25 14.43
C ALA A 117 -1.47 -1.57 14.78
N ALA A 118 -1.41 -2.52 13.85
CA ALA A 118 -0.67 -3.76 14.02
C ALA A 118 0.83 -3.49 14.24
N VAL A 119 1.45 -2.63 13.44
CA VAL A 119 2.86 -2.25 13.62
C VAL A 119 3.11 -1.61 14.99
N ARG A 120 2.19 -0.77 15.49
CA ARG A 120 2.30 -0.20 16.85
C ARG A 120 2.40 -1.27 17.93
N GLN A 121 1.63 -2.35 17.79
CA GLN A 121 1.66 -3.47 18.73
C GLN A 121 2.92 -4.31 18.55
N LEU A 122 3.25 -4.70 17.31
CA LEU A 122 4.38 -5.59 17.04
C LEU A 122 5.75 -4.99 17.45
N VAL A 123 5.89 -3.66 17.37
CA VAL A 123 7.09 -2.93 17.84
C VAL A 123 7.39 -3.17 19.32
N LEU A 124 6.41 -3.61 20.12
CA LEU A 124 6.62 -3.88 21.55
C LEU A 124 7.45 -5.13 21.80
N ILE A 125 7.56 -6.05 20.84
CA ILE A 125 8.20 -7.36 21.01
C ILE A 125 9.18 -7.76 19.88
N ALA A 126 9.24 -6.99 18.79
CA ALA A 126 9.96 -7.41 17.59
C ALA A 126 10.67 -6.25 16.88
N SER A 127 11.81 -6.56 16.26
CA SER A 127 12.57 -5.63 15.42
C SER A 127 11.86 -5.35 14.08
N ASP A 128 12.23 -4.25 13.43
CA ASP A 128 11.66 -3.84 12.13
C ASP A 128 11.82 -4.94 11.04
N ASP A 129 12.90 -5.74 11.11
CA ASP A 129 13.14 -6.90 10.23
C ASP A 129 12.09 -8.01 10.42
N LEU A 130 11.82 -8.38 11.68
CA LEU A 130 10.83 -9.40 12.02
C LEU A 130 9.41 -8.93 11.69
N ILE A 131 9.12 -7.64 11.96
CA ILE A 131 7.83 -7.03 11.62
C ILE A 131 7.58 -7.11 10.11
N ALA A 132 8.57 -6.79 9.28
CA ALA A 132 8.44 -6.91 7.82
C ALA A 132 8.08 -8.34 7.41
N GLY A 133 8.72 -9.34 8.02
CA GLY A 133 8.40 -10.75 7.81
C GLY A 133 6.97 -11.12 8.20
N ILE A 134 6.49 -10.65 9.36
CA ILE A 134 5.12 -10.88 9.84
C ILE A 134 4.10 -10.26 8.88
N LEU A 135 4.29 -9.01 8.46
CA LEU A 135 3.38 -8.32 7.54
C LEU A 135 3.28 -9.05 6.20
N ASN A 136 4.42 -9.49 5.65
CA ASN A 136 4.46 -10.23 4.39
C ASN A 136 3.78 -11.61 4.49
N ARG A 137 3.92 -12.32 5.62
CA ARG A 137 3.22 -13.60 5.83
C ARG A 137 1.70 -13.44 5.86
N ASN A 138 1.22 -12.32 6.40
CA ASN A 138 -0.20 -11.97 6.39
C ASN A 138 -0.68 -11.40 5.03
N GLY A 139 0.14 -11.45 3.98
CA GLY A 139 -0.22 -10.95 2.64
C GLY A 139 -0.39 -9.44 2.55
N LEU A 140 0.04 -8.67 3.56
CA LEU A 140 -0.14 -7.23 3.59
C LEU A 140 0.87 -6.53 2.69
N LEU A 141 0.40 -5.51 1.95
CA LEU A 141 1.23 -4.66 1.11
C LEU A 141 1.26 -3.23 1.67
N THR A 142 2.30 -2.49 1.32
CA THR A 142 2.35 -1.04 1.58
C THR A 142 1.25 -0.31 0.79
N GLY A 143 0.95 0.94 1.14
CA GLY A 143 0.00 1.75 0.35
C GLY A 143 0.37 1.87 -1.14
N HIS A 144 1.63 1.62 -1.51
CA HIS A 144 2.11 1.61 -2.90
C HIS A 144 2.11 0.20 -3.54
N GLY A 145 1.53 -0.81 -2.90
CA GLY A 145 1.49 -2.18 -3.42
C GLY A 145 2.82 -2.95 -3.32
N ASN A 146 3.82 -2.40 -2.64
CA ASN A 146 5.10 -3.09 -2.44
C ASN A 146 5.06 -4.04 -1.23
N ARG A 147 5.87 -5.11 -1.29
CA ARG A 147 6.21 -5.95 -0.13
C ARG A 147 6.91 -5.14 0.96
N TRP A 148 6.77 -5.60 2.20
CA TRP A 148 7.44 -5.00 3.35
C TRP A 148 8.91 -5.39 3.42
N THR A 149 9.76 -4.40 3.68
CA THR A 149 11.18 -4.57 4.05
C THR A 149 11.45 -3.79 5.33
N ARG A 150 12.58 -4.04 5.97
CA ARG A 150 13.01 -3.33 7.19
C ARG A 150 12.97 -1.82 7.01
N GLU A 151 13.45 -1.31 5.88
CA GLU A 151 13.53 0.12 5.57
C GLU A 151 12.12 0.71 5.42
N ARG A 152 11.20 -0.04 4.82
CA ARG A 152 9.79 0.37 4.67
C ARG A 152 9.06 0.40 6.00
N VAL A 153 9.31 -0.58 6.87
CA VAL A 153 8.80 -0.55 8.26
C VAL A 153 9.40 0.63 9.00
N THR A 154 10.72 0.84 8.96
CA THR A 154 11.40 1.99 9.58
C THR A 154 10.82 3.33 9.11
N SER A 155 10.57 3.48 7.81
CA SER A 155 9.98 4.68 7.22
C SER A 155 8.54 4.90 7.71
N LEU A 156 7.69 3.87 7.68
CA LEU A 156 6.33 3.91 8.22
C LEU A 156 6.35 4.33 9.69
N ARG A 157 7.20 3.68 10.48
CA ARG A 157 7.34 3.87 11.92
C ARG A 157 7.75 5.32 12.24
N SER A 158 8.74 5.84 11.53
CA SER A 158 9.19 7.24 11.66
C SER A 158 8.09 8.23 11.28
N HIS A 159 7.37 7.99 10.17
CA HIS A 159 6.27 8.85 9.72
C HIS A 159 5.13 8.93 10.74
N HIS A 160 4.82 7.81 11.39
CA HIS A 160 3.74 7.72 12.39
C HIS A 160 4.22 7.93 13.84
N LYS A 161 5.47 8.37 14.06
CA LYS A 161 6.08 8.62 15.38
C LYS A 161 5.98 7.40 16.31
N ILE A 162 6.21 6.22 15.76
CA ILE A 162 6.27 4.98 16.52
C ILE A 162 7.75 4.77 16.95
N PRO A 163 8.04 4.57 18.24
CA PRO A 163 9.41 4.28 18.70
C PRO A 163 9.98 3.01 18.08
N VAL A 164 11.30 2.87 18.03
CA VAL A 164 11.93 1.61 17.59
C VAL A 164 11.89 0.60 18.73
N PHE A 165 11.71 -0.69 18.42
CA PHE A 165 11.88 -1.75 19.42
C PHE A 165 13.29 -1.68 20.02
N ARG A 166 13.35 -1.63 21.35
CA ARG A 166 14.60 -1.73 22.11
C ARG A 166 14.36 -2.69 23.27
N PRO A 167 15.24 -3.70 23.44
CA PRO A 167 15.19 -4.54 24.62
C PRO A 167 15.28 -3.70 25.90
N ALA A 168 14.58 -4.13 26.94
CA ALA A 168 14.64 -3.49 28.24
C ALA A 168 16.07 -3.56 28.81
N PRO A 169 16.62 -2.46 29.36
CA PRO A 169 17.99 -2.44 29.90
C PRO A 169 18.18 -3.46 31.03
N ASP A 170 17.12 -3.71 31.80
CA ASP A 170 17.12 -4.60 32.95
C ASP A 170 16.83 -6.06 32.54
N GLY A 171 16.62 -6.33 31.24
CA GLY A 171 16.20 -7.61 30.69
C GLY A 171 14.75 -8.01 31.02
N ILE A 172 14.03 -7.17 31.78
CA ILE A 172 12.63 -7.39 32.14
C ILE A 172 11.73 -6.71 31.11
N GLU A 173 11.37 -7.45 30.08
CA GLU A 173 10.51 -6.93 29.02
C GLU A 173 9.08 -6.69 29.55
N PRO A 174 8.49 -5.49 29.32
CA PRO A 174 7.13 -5.17 29.73
C PRO A 174 6.08 -5.89 28.89
N TRP A 175 6.42 -6.27 27.66
CA TRP A 175 5.56 -7.00 26.74
C TRP A 175 6.22 -8.32 26.37
N LEU A 176 5.42 -9.39 26.36
CA LEU A 176 5.89 -10.75 26.13
C LEU A 176 5.14 -11.37 24.96
N ASN A 177 5.86 -12.16 24.16
CA ASN A 177 5.22 -13.05 23.19
C ASN A 177 4.58 -14.26 23.92
N LEU A 178 3.79 -15.06 23.19
CA LEU A 178 3.11 -16.24 23.75
C LEU A 178 4.06 -17.20 24.50
N THR A 179 5.25 -17.46 23.96
CA THR A 179 6.20 -18.43 24.50
C THR A 179 6.79 -17.93 25.81
N ASP A 180 7.21 -16.66 25.85
CA ASP A 180 7.81 -16.06 27.03
C ASP A 180 6.77 -15.80 28.12
N ALA A 181 5.55 -15.41 27.73
CA ALA A 181 4.42 -15.31 28.65
C ALA A 181 4.06 -16.67 29.27
N ALA A 182 4.01 -17.74 28.46
CA ALA A 182 3.75 -19.09 28.95
C ALA A 182 4.85 -19.56 29.91
N ARG A 183 6.11 -19.27 29.59
CA ARG A 183 7.26 -19.57 30.46
C ARG A 183 7.17 -18.83 31.80
N LEU A 184 6.80 -17.55 31.77
CA LEU A 184 6.62 -16.74 32.99
C LEU A 184 5.52 -17.31 33.89
N LEU A 185 4.44 -17.81 33.29
CA LEU A 185 3.30 -18.38 34.02
C LEU A 185 3.48 -19.85 34.42
N GLY A 186 4.49 -20.54 33.89
CA GLY A 186 4.69 -21.97 34.11
C GLY A 186 3.60 -22.86 33.48
N VAL A 187 2.98 -22.41 32.39
CA VAL A 187 1.93 -23.16 31.65
C VAL A 187 2.39 -23.48 30.22
N SER A 188 1.69 -24.38 29.53
CA SER A 188 1.95 -24.63 28.12
C SER A 188 1.45 -23.45 27.25
N ALA A 189 2.19 -23.13 26.18
CA ALA A 189 1.80 -22.08 25.24
C ALA A 189 0.41 -22.34 24.62
N LYS A 190 0.06 -23.62 24.39
CA LYS A 190 -1.27 -24.03 23.91
C LYS A 190 -2.37 -23.60 24.89
N ASN A 191 -2.19 -23.86 26.18
CA ASN A 191 -3.20 -23.52 27.19
C ASN A 191 -3.33 -22.00 27.35
N LEU A 192 -2.21 -21.27 27.33
CA LEU A 192 -2.23 -19.81 27.36
C LEU A 192 -2.95 -19.23 26.14
N ARG A 193 -2.72 -19.80 24.95
CA ARG A 193 -3.42 -19.39 23.71
C ARG A 193 -4.93 -19.59 23.85
N ILE A 194 -5.37 -20.76 24.30
CA ILE A 194 -6.80 -21.05 24.53
C ILE A 194 -7.38 -20.07 25.55
N ALA A 195 -6.67 -19.81 26.65
CA ALA A 195 -7.12 -18.87 27.68
C ALA A 195 -7.27 -17.43 27.16
N ALA A 196 -6.39 -17.01 26.25
CA ALA A 196 -6.48 -15.72 25.58
C ALA A 196 -7.63 -15.66 24.57
N GLU A 197 -7.82 -16.71 23.77
CA GLU A 197 -8.95 -16.86 22.84
C GLU A 197 -10.30 -16.83 23.57
N THR A 198 -10.39 -17.47 24.75
CA THR A 198 -11.60 -17.46 25.60
C THR A 198 -11.72 -16.21 26.48
N ARG A 199 -10.83 -15.21 26.33
CA ARG A 199 -10.80 -13.95 27.09
C ARG A 199 -10.66 -14.10 28.62
N VAL A 200 -10.14 -15.24 29.08
CA VAL A 200 -9.79 -15.45 30.50
C VAL A 200 -8.52 -14.68 30.83
N VAL A 201 -7.59 -14.63 29.88
CA VAL A 201 -6.38 -13.81 29.94
C VAL A 201 -6.48 -12.73 28.88
N LYS A 202 -6.11 -11.50 29.25
CA LYS A 202 -6.00 -10.42 28.28
C LYS A 202 -4.72 -10.62 27.46
N GLY A 203 -4.89 -10.73 26.15
CA GLY A 203 -3.80 -10.81 25.18
C GLY A 203 -4.22 -10.16 23.88
N ASP A 204 -3.28 -9.48 23.23
CA ASP A 204 -3.52 -8.81 21.96
C ASP A 204 -2.99 -9.67 20.81
N HIS A 205 -3.78 -9.79 19.74
CA HIS A 205 -3.42 -10.54 18.54
C HIS A 205 -3.69 -9.66 17.31
N PRO A 206 -2.73 -8.81 16.90
CA PRO A 206 -2.97 -7.73 15.94
C PRO A 206 -3.15 -8.22 14.50
N LEU A 207 -2.71 -9.45 14.18
CA LEU A 207 -2.75 -10.02 12.84
C LEU A 207 -3.03 -11.53 12.93
N PRO A 208 -3.82 -12.13 12.01
CA PRO A 208 -4.16 -13.56 12.04
C PRO A 208 -2.96 -14.51 12.09
N ASP A 209 -1.93 -14.25 11.27
CA ASP A 209 -0.67 -15.02 11.26
C ASP A 209 0.45 -14.30 12.04
N GLY A 210 0.04 -13.49 13.03
CA GLY A 210 0.92 -12.73 13.91
C GLY A 210 1.19 -13.43 15.26
N PRO A 211 2.16 -12.92 16.03
CA PRO A 211 2.32 -13.35 17.42
C PRO A 211 1.15 -12.88 18.30
N TRP A 212 0.98 -13.54 19.45
CA TRP A 212 0.22 -13.01 20.58
C TRP A 212 1.12 -12.14 21.45
N LEU A 213 0.57 -11.05 21.97
CA LEU A 213 1.24 -10.10 22.86
C LEU A 213 0.53 -10.07 24.21
N PHE A 214 1.32 -10.08 25.28
CA PHE A 214 0.82 -10.04 26.65
C PHE A 214 1.58 -8.97 27.44
N SER A 215 0.84 -8.16 28.19
CA SER A 215 1.45 -7.24 29.15
C SER A 215 1.92 -8.00 30.39
N ARG A 216 3.20 -7.85 30.75
CA ARG A 216 3.77 -8.49 31.94
C ARG A 216 3.04 -8.07 33.23
N SER A 217 2.56 -6.82 33.32
CA SER A 217 1.83 -6.34 34.50
C SER A 217 0.44 -6.97 34.64
N GLU A 218 -0.19 -7.31 33.51
CA GLU A 218 -1.50 -7.98 33.49
C GLU A 218 -1.40 -9.49 33.74
N LEU A 219 -0.20 -10.07 33.54
CA LEU A 219 0.11 -11.48 33.84
C LEU A 219 0.49 -11.72 35.31
N ALA A 220 0.37 -10.72 36.18
CA ALA A 220 0.74 -10.79 37.59
C ALA A 220 -0.27 -11.65 38.44
N PRO A 221 0.06 -11.98 39.71
CA PRO A 221 -0.19 -13.31 40.27
C PRO A 221 -1.63 -13.84 40.46
N PRO A 222 -2.71 -13.06 40.65
CA PRO A 222 -4.04 -13.66 40.83
C PRO A 222 -4.57 -14.33 39.54
N GLN A 223 -4.39 -13.69 38.38
CA GLN A 223 -4.82 -14.25 37.09
C GLN A 223 -3.94 -15.42 36.66
N ALA A 224 -2.61 -15.32 36.89
CA ALA A 224 -1.66 -16.39 36.62
C ALA A 224 -2.00 -17.69 37.37
N GLN A 225 -2.36 -17.58 38.64
CA GLN A 225 -2.72 -18.72 39.49
C GLN A 225 -4.04 -19.35 39.04
N HIS A 226 -5.05 -18.54 38.67
CA HIS A 226 -6.32 -19.06 38.18
C HIS A 226 -6.17 -19.83 36.86
N VAL A 227 -5.38 -19.31 35.91
CA VAL A 227 -5.13 -19.96 34.61
C VAL A 227 -4.30 -21.24 34.79
N ALA A 228 -3.28 -21.20 35.64
CA ALA A 228 -2.49 -22.39 35.96
C ALA A 228 -3.33 -23.45 36.71
N PHE A 229 -4.23 -23.03 37.60
CA PHE A 229 -5.14 -23.90 38.33
C PHE A 229 -6.19 -24.54 37.41
N GLU A 230 -6.87 -23.76 36.58
CA GLU A 230 -7.78 -24.24 35.52
C GLU A 230 -7.08 -25.23 34.58
N ALA A 231 -5.87 -24.89 34.12
CA ALA A 231 -5.08 -25.75 33.24
C ALA A 231 -4.70 -27.08 33.91
N LYS A 232 -4.34 -27.06 35.21
CA LYS A 232 -4.06 -28.27 35.99
C LYS A 232 -5.31 -29.11 36.25
N GLN A 233 -6.47 -28.50 36.49
CA GLN A 233 -7.73 -29.23 36.65
C GLN A 233 -8.20 -29.88 35.34
N ARG A 234 -8.06 -29.17 34.21
CA ARG A 234 -8.37 -29.69 32.88
C ARG A 234 -7.38 -30.76 32.40
N ALA A 235 -6.19 -30.91 33.00
CA ALA A 235 -5.30 -32.02 32.67
C ALA A 235 -5.92 -33.40 32.90
N LYS A 236 -7.01 -33.51 33.70
CA LYS A 236 -7.79 -34.74 33.82
C LYS A 236 -8.66 -35.06 32.60
N HIS A 237 -8.94 -34.11 31.71
CA HIS A 237 -9.76 -34.30 30.51
C HIS A 237 -9.05 -33.65 29.31
N PRO A 238 -8.54 -34.43 28.34
CA PRO A 238 -7.75 -33.87 27.25
C PRO A 238 -8.57 -32.82 26.50
N ALA A 239 -8.07 -31.57 26.50
CA ALA A 239 -8.61 -30.47 25.70
C ALA A 239 -8.25 -30.71 24.23
N GLY A 240 -8.97 -31.64 23.62
CA GLY A 240 -9.15 -31.78 22.19
C GLY A 240 -10.63 -31.62 21.87
N PRO A 241 -11.00 -31.06 20.70
CA PRO A 241 -12.37 -31.15 20.23
C PRO A 241 -12.75 -32.64 20.14
N TYR A 242 -13.94 -33.01 20.64
CA TYR A 242 -14.49 -34.33 20.39
C TYR A 242 -14.65 -34.51 18.87
N PRO A 243 -14.27 -35.66 18.29
CA PRO A 243 -14.27 -35.87 16.84
C PRO A 243 -15.64 -35.64 16.17
N ASP A 244 -16.73 -35.73 16.94
CA ASP A 244 -18.10 -35.59 16.43
C ASP A 244 -18.73 -34.21 16.67
N GLN A 245 -18.00 -33.24 17.24
CA GLN A 245 -18.57 -31.92 17.54
C GLN A 245 -18.52 -31.00 16.32
N LYS A 246 -19.65 -30.88 15.61
CA LYS A 246 -19.82 -29.90 14.53
C LYS A 246 -19.85 -28.47 15.10
N SER A 247 -18.90 -27.64 14.70
CA SER A 247 -18.85 -26.20 15.06
C SER A 247 -19.93 -25.43 14.29
N LEU A 248 -20.70 -24.59 15.00
CA LEU A 248 -21.71 -23.69 14.41
C LEU A 248 -21.12 -22.38 13.85
N PHE A 249 -19.84 -22.13 14.08
CA PHE A 249 -19.13 -20.95 13.56
C PHE A 249 -17.91 -21.42 12.75
N PRO A 250 -17.70 -20.88 11.52
CA PRO A 250 -16.47 -21.11 10.80
C PRO A 250 -15.31 -20.50 11.62
N SER A 251 -14.39 -21.35 12.07
CA SER A 251 -13.14 -20.88 12.65
C SER A 251 -12.36 -20.13 11.58
N THR A 252 -11.94 -18.91 11.88
CA THR A 252 -11.09 -18.07 11.01
C THR A 252 -9.69 -18.66 10.81
N THR A 253 -9.41 -19.83 11.38
CA THR A 253 -8.17 -20.59 11.26
C THR A 253 -8.39 -21.95 10.58
N GLN A 254 -9.30 -22.03 9.60
CA GLN A 254 -9.45 -23.24 8.81
C GLN A 254 -8.71 -23.10 7.48
N ARG A 255 -7.63 -23.88 7.34
CA ARG A 255 -6.91 -24.10 6.09
C ARG A 255 -7.79 -24.91 5.15
N ASP A 256 -8.13 -24.35 4.00
CA ASP A 256 -8.41 -25.15 2.81
C ASP A 256 -7.12 -25.30 2.01
N GLY A 257 -6.33 -26.28 2.41
CA GLY A 257 -5.28 -26.85 1.58
C GLY A 257 -5.86 -28.04 0.81
N CYS A 258 -6.32 -27.81 -0.41
CA CYS A 258 -6.52 -28.86 -1.40
C CYS A 258 -5.65 -28.53 -2.63
N TYR A 259 -4.39 -28.96 -2.57
CA TYR A 259 -3.61 -29.28 -3.75
C TYR A 259 -3.84 -30.77 -4.02
N ALA A 260 -4.68 -31.09 -5.01
CA ALA A 260 -4.74 -32.41 -5.59
C ALA A 260 -4.14 -32.31 -7.00
N ALA A 261 -2.94 -32.87 -7.14
CA ALA A 261 -2.36 -33.24 -8.41
C ALA A 261 -2.96 -34.60 -8.82
N ALA A 262 -3.52 -34.67 -10.03
CA ALA A 262 -3.67 -35.90 -10.79
C ALA A 262 -3.90 -35.56 -12.28
N LEU A 263 -2.90 -35.92 -13.09
CA LEU A 263 -2.85 -36.08 -14.55
C LEU A 263 -3.03 -34.83 -15.43
#